data_AF-A0A9D9V0U6-F1
#
_entry.id   AF-A0A9D9V0U6-F1
#
_cell.length_a   1.000
_cell.length_b   1.000
_cell.length_c   1.000
_cell.angle_alpha   90.00
_cell.angle_beta   90.00
_cell.angle_gamma   90.00
#
_symmetry.space_group_name_H-M   'P 1'
#
loop_
_entity.id
_entity.type
_entity.pdbx_description
1 polymer ?
#
loop_
_entity_poly.entity_id
_entity_poly.type
_entity_poly.pdbx_seq_one_letter_code
_entity_poly.pdbx_strand_id
1 'polypeptide(L)'
;MRRTYTLKSKVVVYLGMGGWRFLYLPKKEAAEIKEKYGKSAKGWGSLPVAVTVGKTTWDTSIFPDKKSGTYLLPLKAKVRKSEDILDEDTVAFRLRIR
;
A
#
# COMPACT_ATOMS: atom_id res chain seq x y z
N MET A 1 -1.47 20.80 4.36
CA MET A 1 -1.34 19.42 4.88
C MET A 1 -0.91 18.48 3.76
N ARG A 2 0.22 17.79 3.88
CA ARG A 2 0.68 16.84 2.84
C ARG A 2 -0.18 15.58 2.91
N ARG A 3 -0.98 15.35 1.86
CA ARG A 3 -1.78 14.12 1.70
C ARG A 3 -1.06 13.05 0.90
N THR A 4 0.14 13.36 0.38
CA THR A 4 0.90 12.49 -0.52
C THR A 4 2.24 12.11 0.10
N TYR A 5 2.55 10.81 0.05
CA TYR A 5 3.74 10.17 0.59
C TYR A 5 4.44 9.40 -0.54
N THR A 6 5.75 9.55 -0.69
CA THR A 6 6.54 8.73 -1.60
C THR A 6 7.28 7.69 -0.78
N LEU A 7 7.00 6.41 -1.04
CA LEU A 7 7.45 5.28 -0.25
C LEU A 7 8.14 4.27 -1.17
N LYS A 8 9.00 3.44 -0.59
CA LYS A 8 9.60 2.29 -1.28
C LYS A 8 9.38 1.06 -0.40
N SER A 9 8.89 -0.03 -1.00
CA SER A 9 8.74 -1.29 -0.28
C SER A 9 8.99 -2.48 -1.19
N LYS A 10 9.45 -3.56 -0.57
CA LYS A 10 9.50 -4.88 -1.19
C LYS A 10 8.09 -5.44 -1.40
N VAL A 11 7.87 -6.04 -2.56
CA VAL A 11 6.66 -6.81 -2.87
C VAL A 11 6.70 -8.12 -2.12
N VAL A 12 5.62 -8.43 -1.40
CA VAL A 12 5.46 -9.67 -0.67
C VAL A 12 4.35 -10.50 -1.29
N VAL A 13 4.68 -11.75 -1.60
CA VAL A 13 3.74 -12.73 -2.15
C VAL A 13 2.99 -13.37 -1.00
N TYR A 14 1.66 -13.28 -1.03
CA TYR A 14 0.82 -14.00 -0.10
C TYR A 14 0.57 -15.41 -0.65
N LEU A 15 1.05 -16.43 0.08
CA LEU A 15 0.99 -17.85 -0.26
C LEU A 15 -0.43 -18.45 -0.11
N GLY A 16 -1.44 -17.79 -0.68
CA GLY A 16 -2.82 -18.27 -0.73
C GLY A 16 -3.30 -18.56 -2.15
N MET A 17 -4.44 -19.24 -2.30
CA MET A 17 -5.07 -19.70 -3.56
C MET A 17 -5.38 -18.62 -4.63
N GLY A 18 -4.97 -17.36 -4.44
CA GLY A 18 -5.21 -16.26 -5.37
C GLY A 18 -3.96 -15.55 -5.89
N GLY A 19 -2.75 -15.95 -5.46
CA GLY A 19 -1.51 -15.30 -5.89
C GLY A 19 -1.51 -13.78 -5.62
N TRP A 20 -2.04 -13.38 -4.48
CA TRP A 20 -2.13 -11.98 -4.09
C TRP A 20 -0.73 -11.44 -3.77
N ARG A 21 -0.43 -10.23 -4.22
CA ARG A 21 0.80 -9.51 -3.90
C ARG A 21 0.45 -8.28 -3.09
N PHE A 22 1.25 -8.01 -2.05
CA PHE A 22 1.08 -6.86 -1.17
C PHE A 22 2.39 -6.10 -1.05
N LEU A 23 2.28 -4.82 -0.70
CA LEU A 23 3.39 -3.96 -0.31
C LEU A 23 3.19 -3.55 1.15
N TYR A 24 4.27 -3.57 1.93
CA TYR A 24 4.24 -3.07 3.29
C TYR A 24 4.59 -1.58 3.30
N LEU A 25 3.88 -0.77 4.07
CA LEU A 25 4.32 0.60 4.28
C LEU A 25 5.52 0.60 5.24
N PRO A 26 6.49 1.51 5.09
CA PRO A 26 7.49 1.76 6.11
C PRO A 26 6.82 2.10 7.44
N LYS A 27 7.30 1.49 8.54
CA LYS A 27 6.66 1.61 9.87
C LYS A 27 6.49 3.06 10.35
N LYS A 28 7.47 3.91 10.04
CA LYS A 28 7.47 5.33 10.45
C LYS A 28 6.33 6.10 9.76
N GLU A 29 6.24 6.01 8.44
CA GLU A 29 5.18 6.66 7.66
C GLU A 29 3.81 6.03 7.94
N ALA A 30 3.74 4.71 8.15
CA ALA A 30 2.53 4.03 8.59
C ALA A 30 2.02 4.56 9.93
N ALA A 31 2.90 4.75 10.92
CA ALA A 31 2.54 5.30 12.22
C ALA A 31 2.02 6.75 12.08
N GLU A 32 2.70 7.59 11.29
CA GLU A 32 2.23 8.94 10.99
C GLU A 32 0.85 8.96 10.32
N ILE A 33 0.62 8.08 9.34
CA ILE A 33 -0.67 7.98 8.64
C ILE A 33 -1.75 7.52 9.61
N LYS A 34 -1.45 6.55 10.48
CA LYS A 34 -2.39 6.05 11.49
C LYS A 34 -2.74 7.12 12.52
N GLU A 35 -1.76 7.91 12.97
CA GLU A 35 -2.00 8.98 13.93
C GLU A 35 -2.82 10.13 13.32
N LYS A 36 -2.49 10.54 12.09
CA LYS A 36 -3.16 11.66 11.41
C LYS A 36 -4.53 11.29 10.83
N TYR A 37 -4.63 10.10 10.22
CA TYR A 37 -5.80 9.68 9.45
C TYR A 37 -6.52 8.47 10.03
N GLY A 38 -6.03 7.83 11.10
CA GLY A 38 -6.68 6.66 11.70
C GLY A 38 -8.11 6.91 12.17
N LYS A 39 -8.46 8.16 12.50
CA LYS A 39 -9.85 8.57 12.81
C LYS A 39 -10.77 8.55 11.57
N SER A 40 -10.22 8.68 10.37
CA SER A 40 -10.91 8.59 9.09
C SER A 40 -10.93 7.17 8.51
N ALA A 41 -10.34 6.21 9.22
CA ALA A 41 -10.32 4.82 8.80
C ALA A 41 -11.73 4.24 8.81
N LYS A 42 -12.07 3.48 7.76
CA LYS A 42 -13.37 2.84 7.58
C LYS A 42 -13.28 1.34 7.89
N GLY A 43 -14.37 0.77 8.41
CA GLY A 43 -14.51 -0.68 8.63
C GLY A 43 -13.35 -1.27 9.46
N TRP A 44 -12.66 -2.28 8.92
CA TRP A 44 -11.47 -2.95 9.47
C TRP A 44 -10.21 -2.05 9.67
N GLY A 45 -10.39 -0.75 9.88
CA GLY A 45 -9.29 0.22 9.98
C GLY A 45 -8.66 0.57 8.62
N SER A 46 -9.35 0.27 7.52
CA SER A 46 -8.88 0.52 6.17
C SER A 46 -8.93 2.01 5.83
N LEU A 47 -7.92 2.50 5.11
CA LEU A 47 -7.88 3.89 4.65
C LEU A 47 -7.93 3.95 3.12
N PRO A 48 -8.87 4.71 2.53
CA PRO A 48 -8.92 4.89 1.09
C PRO A 48 -7.73 5.74 0.63
N VAL A 49 -7.03 5.25 -0.38
CA VAL A 49 -5.84 5.90 -0.93
C VAL A 49 -5.84 5.83 -2.46
N ALA A 50 -5.28 6.84 -3.10
CA ALA A 50 -4.85 6.76 -4.48
C ALA A 50 -3.36 6.38 -4.50
N VAL A 51 -3.00 5.30 -5.19
CA VAL A 51 -1.62 4.88 -5.35
C VAL A 51 -1.17 5.07 -6.79
N THR A 52 0.03 5.61 -6.95
CA THR A 52 0.73 5.73 -8.22
C THR A 52 2.03 4.93 -8.15
N VAL A 53 2.16 3.92 -8.99
CA VAL A 53 3.43 3.21 -9.22
C VAL A 53 3.87 3.53 -10.63
N GLY A 54 5.09 4.07 -10.78
CA GLY A 54 5.61 4.56 -12.06
C GLY A 54 4.59 5.43 -12.80
N LYS A 55 3.97 4.90 -13.87
CA LYS A 55 2.96 5.61 -14.69
C LYS A 55 1.51 5.23 -14.35
N THR A 56 1.32 4.12 -13.63
CA THR A 56 0.00 3.58 -13.33
C THR A 56 -0.54 4.15 -12.02
N THR A 57 -1.71 4.79 -12.07
CA THR A 57 -2.43 5.28 -10.87
C THR A 57 -3.75 4.55 -10.71
N TRP A 58 -4.06 4.10 -9.50
CA TRP A 58 -5.34 3.48 -9.18
C TRP A 58 -5.77 3.80 -7.76
N ASP A 59 -7.09 3.77 -7.55
CA ASP A 59 -7.68 3.88 -6.23
C ASP A 59 -7.80 2.52 -5.56
N THR A 60 -7.44 2.48 -4.28
CA THR A 60 -7.46 1.30 -3.44
C THR A 60 -7.56 1.70 -1.97
N SER A 61 -7.43 0.73 -1.07
CA SER A 61 -7.38 0.98 0.36
C SER A 61 -6.19 0.27 0.96
N ILE A 62 -5.54 0.91 1.93
CA ILE A 62 -4.53 0.26 2.76
C ILE A 62 -5.19 -0.34 4.00
N PHE A 63 -4.71 -1.50 4.44
CA PHE A 63 -5.27 -2.25 5.55
C PHE A 63 -4.24 -2.36 6.68
N PRO A 64 -4.58 -2.02 7.93
CA PRO A 64 -3.64 -2.11 9.03
C PRO A 64 -3.41 -3.59 9.37
N ASP A 65 -2.15 -4.01 9.34
CA ASP A 65 -1.74 -5.32 9.83
C ASP A 65 -1.19 -5.22 11.25
N LYS A 66 -1.92 -5.83 12.19
CA LYS A 66 -1.53 -5.86 13.61
C LYS A 66 -0.29 -6.71 13.85
N LYS A 67 -0.03 -7.73 13.02
CA LYS A 67 1.16 -8.60 13.18
C LYS A 67 2.44 -7.85 12.82
N SER A 68 2.46 -7.17 11.68
CA SER A 68 3.65 -6.46 11.18
C SER A 68 3.76 -5.03 11.75
N GLY A 69 2.70 -4.52 12.38
CA GLY A 69 2.66 -3.17 12.93
C GLY A 69 2.70 -2.08 11.86
N THR A 70 2.24 -2.39 10.65
CA THR A 70 2.23 -1.46 9.51
C THR A 70 0.98 -1.65 8.65
N TYR A 71 0.86 -0.91 7.56
CA TYR A 71 -0.21 -1.07 6.58
C TYR A 71 0.20 -1.99 5.44
N LEU A 72 -0.76 -2.79 4.97
CA LEU A 72 -0.74 -3.61 3.78
C LEU A 72 -1.42 -2.85 2.63
N LEU A 73 -0.72 -2.74 1.52
CA LEU A 73 -1.23 -2.20 0.28
C LEU A 73 -1.40 -3.34 -0.75
N PRO A 74 -2.62 -3.67 -1.19
CA PRO A 74 -2.83 -4.68 -2.23
C PRO A 74 -2.32 -4.20 -3.58
N LEU A 75 -1.51 -5.03 -4.24
CA LEU A 75 -0.94 -4.77 -5.56
C LEU A 75 -1.68 -5.58 -6.63
N LYS A 76 -2.51 -4.88 -7.41
CA LYS A 76 -3.35 -5.49 -8.46
C LYS A 76 -2.49 -6.14 -9.54
N ALA A 77 -2.93 -7.29 -10.06
CA ALA A 77 -2.23 -8.01 -11.13
C ALA A 77 -2.03 -7.14 -12.39
N LYS A 78 -3.02 -6.31 -12.75
CA LYS A 78 -2.92 -5.39 -13.89
C LYS A 78 -1.78 -4.38 -13.72
N VAL A 79 -1.60 -3.84 -12.52
CA VAL A 79 -0.51 -2.89 -12.22
C VAL A 79 0.85 -3.58 -12.34
N ARG A 80 0.97 -4.79 -11.76
CA ARG A 80 2.22 -5.57 -11.85
C ARG A 80 2.63 -5.83 -13.29
N LYS A 81 1.68 -6.20 -14.15
CA LYS A 81 1.92 -6.41 -15.57
C LYS A 81 2.27 -5.12 -16.33
N SER A 82 1.67 -3.99 -15.97
CA SER A 82 1.92 -2.71 -16.65
C SER A 82 3.26 -2.07 -16.28
N GLU A 83 3.73 -2.27 -15.06
CA GLU A 83 4.98 -1.66 -14.55
C GLU A 83 6.12 -2.70 -14.43
N ASP A 84 5.95 -3.89 -15.01
CA ASP A 84 6.90 -5.02 -14.98
C ASP A 84 7.42 -5.38 -13.57
N ILE A 85 6.52 -5.40 -12.59
CA ILE A 85 6.86 -5.64 -11.19
C ILE A 85 6.93 -7.14 -10.93
N LEU A 86 8.11 -7.61 -10.56
CA LEU A 86 8.37 -8.97 -10.15
C LEU A 86 8.09 -9.22 -8.67
N ASP A 87 7.95 -10.49 -8.32
CA ASP A 87 7.87 -10.92 -6.93
C ASP A 87 9.20 -10.59 -6.23
N GLU A 88 9.14 -10.15 -4.96
CA GLU A 88 10.31 -9.70 -4.18
C GLU A 88 11.01 -8.42 -4.65
N ASP A 89 10.49 -7.74 -5.67
CA ASP A 89 11.09 -6.49 -6.15
C ASP A 89 10.80 -5.30 -5.21
N THR A 90 11.68 -4.30 -5.20
CA THR A 90 11.50 -3.06 -4.44
C THR A 90 10.84 -2.00 -5.29
N VAL A 91 9.56 -1.76 -5.03
CA VAL A 91 8.75 -0.82 -5.81
C VAL A 91 8.70 0.53 -5.12
N ALA A 92 9.00 1.59 -5.87
CA ALA A 92 8.74 2.95 -5.46
C ALA A 92 7.32 3.37 -5.84
N PHE A 93 6.55 3.85 -4.87
CA PHE A 93 5.16 4.24 -5.08
C PHE A 93 4.83 5.52 -4.35
N ARG A 94 3.94 6.30 -4.96
CA ARG A 94 3.31 7.46 -4.33
C ARG A 94 1.95 7.07 -3.81
N LEU A 95 1.68 7.41 -2.56
CA LEU A 95 0.45 7.12 -1.87
C LEU A 95 -0.19 8.44 -1.46
N ARG A 96 -1.43 8.66 -1.89
CA ARG A 96 -2.22 9.85 -1.55
C ARG A 96 -3.44 9.44 -0.75
N ILE A 97 -3.56 9.92 0.48
CA ILE A 97 -4.74 9.71 1.33
C ILE A 97 -5.94 10.47 0.75
N ARG A 98 -7.10 9.80 0.63
CA ARG A 98 -8.37 10.41 0.21
C ARG A 98 -9.25 10.77 1.40
#